data_AF-A0A7C5JN27-F1
#
_entry.id   AF-A0A7C5JN27-F1
#
_cell.length_a   1.000
_cell.length_b   1.000
_cell.length_c   1.000
_cell.angle_alpha   90.00
_cell.angle_beta   90.00
_cell.angle_gamma   90.00
#
_symmetry.space_group_name_H-M   'P 1'
#
loop_
_entity.id
_entity.type
_entity.pdbx_description
1 polymer ?
#
loop_
_entity_poly.entity_id
_entity_poly.type
_entity_poly.pdbx_seq_one_letter_code
_entity_poly.pdbx_strand_id
1 'polypeptide(L)'
;MSENSNHNIEKNQETLKYKSVDEIEDIVMQMMGSDGLSARIASRLISQIAQIGEISRAIALSELLHEELVKRGDVNGLLETLITETKWRTDEVSFRNVCKKSLIAVTRNLLLQNFVESSGFDSELPPAECLRRMMTLMLLKPGTCCIDNTWGTGIVQKIDELRRKVIIDFDNKREHEMSFAYAGETLQIPGQDDLRTMLRLEPDRVREMGLNQPAELVKLALKNCGPLTKSKLKELFVGKIFSEEEWQTFWEKARAELKKDPFVELPARTAEPLRLLAKPVEQRDVIANKLDRNIADSEVLEIIHQIFSLPSAERSGTLEQKAVDKFLEVLRKLKIQDKPELIARTLIISKQLMAYTGKAEKESLQLLARSLLEHERLISALNGTPSREIPVLLELLKEYTEGNVTENLFSALSELKPSVFDEVIDFLLRTGEKEKCVENFRKFIAGKTVPSVVVLWMCRNCDSELTREALQGGNVLDAMFDALGQRVTGEKLKIQKAIKKLLEDSSFIEQVLATTDEEKCKQIFRRLMHLTGIDDITKRTIMGLMIKSKPELNRFLQTDTEESAKGTPARV
;
A
#
# COMPACT_ATOMS: atom_id res chain seq x y z
N MET A 1 -10.74 -25.55 -34.11
CA MET A 1 -9.99 -26.80 -34.39
C MET A 1 -8.51 -26.73 -33.98
N SER A 2 -8.06 -25.65 -33.34
CA SER A 2 -6.67 -25.39 -32.93
C SER A 2 -6.35 -25.78 -31.48
N GLU A 3 -7.35 -26.06 -30.64
CA GLU A 3 -7.14 -26.46 -29.24
C GLU A 3 -6.85 -27.97 -29.07
N ASN A 4 -7.32 -28.82 -30.00
CA ASN A 4 -7.01 -30.26 -29.99
C ASN A 4 -5.58 -30.60 -30.42
N SER A 5 -4.85 -29.66 -31.04
CA SER A 5 -3.45 -29.87 -31.42
C SER A 5 -2.49 -29.64 -30.27
N ASN A 6 -2.79 -28.73 -29.33
CA ASN A 6 -1.93 -28.48 -28.17
C ASN A 6 -2.10 -29.55 -27.08
N HIS A 7 -3.32 -30.07 -26.88
CA HIS A 7 -3.56 -31.11 -25.88
C HIS A 7 -2.95 -32.48 -26.26
N ASN A 8 -2.76 -32.75 -27.55
CA ASN A 8 -2.04 -33.93 -28.04
C ASN A 8 -0.51 -33.81 -27.94
N ILE A 9 0.05 -32.60 -27.83
CA ILE A 9 1.50 -32.40 -27.68
C ILE A 9 1.92 -32.64 -26.24
N GLU A 10 1.11 -32.29 -25.24
CA GLU A 10 1.40 -32.57 -23.83
C GLU A 10 1.22 -34.04 -23.46
N LYS A 11 0.19 -34.72 -23.99
CA LYS A 11 0.01 -36.18 -23.80
C LYS A 11 1.14 -37.04 -24.40
N ASN A 12 1.84 -36.53 -25.42
CA ASN A 12 3.00 -37.20 -26.02
C ASN A 12 4.30 -37.02 -25.21
N GLN A 13 4.37 -36.11 -24.24
CA GLN A 13 5.60 -35.89 -23.45
C GLN A 13 5.84 -36.99 -22.41
N GLU A 14 4.78 -37.60 -21.87
CA GLU A 14 4.92 -38.70 -20.91
C GLU A 14 5.26 -40.05 -21.58
N THR A 15 4.94 -40.22 -22.87
CA THR A 15 5.20 -41.45 -23.65
C THR A 15 6.57 -41.51 -24.32
N LEU A 16 7.34 -40.42 -24.32
CA LEU A 16 8.66 -40.33 -24.99
C LEU A 16 9.86 -40.55 -24.06
N LYS A 17 9.65 -40.75 -22.75
CA LYS A 17 10.74 -40.80 -21.75
C LYS A 17 11.44 -42.17 -21.64
N TYR A 18 10.97 -43.20 -22.36
CA TYR A 18 11.42 -44.60 -22.23
C TYR A 18 11.69 -45.30 -23.57
N LYS A 19 11.88 -44.56 -24.66
CA LYS A 19 12.18 -45.17 -25.97
C LYS A 19 13.68 -45.46 -26.14
N SER A 20 14.02 -46.57 -26.78
CA SER A 20 15.41 -46.89 -27.10
C SER A 20 15.96 -45.92 -28.17
N VAL A 21 17.28 -45.81 -28.29
CA VAL A 21 17.90 -44.95 -29.31
C VAL A 21 17.48 -45.38 -30.73
N ASP A 22 17.32 -46.69 -30.96
CA ASP A 22 16.86 -47.25 -32.24
C ASP A 22 15.43 -46.83 -32.56
N GLU A 23 14.52 -46.87 -31.58
CA GLU A 23 13.14 -46.43 -31.77
C GLU A 23 13.05 -44.94 -32.08
N ILE A 24 13.89 -44.11 -31.45
CA ILE A 24 13.94 -42.67 -31.72
C ILE A 24 14.43 -42.41 -33.15
N GLU A 25 15.48 -43.12 -33.59
CA GLU A 25 15.99 -43.02 -34.95
C GLU A 25 14.93 -43.40 -35.99
N ASP A 26 14.26 -44.55 -35.82
CA ASP A 26 13.22 -45.01 -36.74
C ASP A 26 12.10 -43.98 -36.89
N ILE A 27 11.67 -43.36 -35.78
CA ILE A 27 10.66 -42.30 -35.79
C ILE A 27 11.18 -41.09 -36.58
N VAL A 28 12.41 -40.66 -36.32
CA VAL A 28 13.01 -39.50 -37.01
C VAL A 28 13.11 -39.78 -38.52
N MET A 29 13.54 -40.97 -38.92
CA MET A 29 13.64 -41.40 -40.33
C MET A 29 12.27 -41.44 -41.01
N GLN A 30 11.24 -41.99 -40.34
CA GLN A 30 9.86 -41.99 -40.84
C GLN A 30 9.33 -40.56 -41.01
N MET A 31 9.64 -39.66 -40.06
CA MET A 31 9.25 -38.25 -40.16
C MET A 31 9.89 -37.56 -41.37
N MET A 32 11.17 -37.80 -41.64
CA MET A 32 11.86 -37.24 -42.82
C MET A 32 11.27 -37.72 -44.14
N GLY A 33 10.76 -38.97 -44.19
CA GLY A 33 10.06 -39.50 -45.37
C GLY A 33 8.63 -39.00 -45.56
N SER A 34 8.08 -38.25 -44.59
CA SER A 34 6.68 -37.78 -44.62
C SER A 34 6.56 -36.34 -45.14
N ASP A 35 5.46 -36.01 -45.81
CA ASP A 35 5.17 -34.62 -46.25
C ASP A 35 5.01 -33.65 -45.06
N GLY A 36 4.66 -34.16 -43.87
CA GLY A 36 4.42 -33.41 -42.64
C GLY A 36 5.62 -33.29 -41.69
N LEU A 37 6.86 -33.30 -42.20
CA LEU A 37 8.07 -33.19 -41.37
C LEU A 37 8.00 -31.97 -40.44
N SER A 38 8.07 -32.22 -39.14
CA SER A 38 8.25 -31.17 -38.13
C SER A 38 9.72 -31.12 -37.71
N ALA A 39 10.46 -30.14 -38.24
CA ALA A 39 11.87 -29.91 -37.91
C ALA A 39 12.10 -29.77 -36.39
N ARG A 40 11.18 -29.10 -35.70
CA ARG A 40 11.20 -28.93 -34.24
C ARG A 40 11.08 -30.24 -33.46
N ILE A 41 10.19 -31.15 -33.90
CA ILE A 41 10.03 -32.45 -33.23
C ILE A 41 11.24 -33.34 -33.54
N ALA A 42 11.67 -33.41 -34.80
CA ALA A 42 12.81 -34.21 -35.22
C ALA A 42 14.10 -33.78 -34.52
N SER A 43 14.40 -32.47 -34.47
CA SER A 43 15.60 -31.93 -33.79
C SER A 43 15.58 -32.19 -32.27
N ARG A 44 14.41 -32.17 -31.63
CA ARG A 44 14.27 -32.51 -30.21
C ARG A 44 14.55 -33.99 -29.95
N LEU A 45 14.04 -34.88 -30.80
CA LEU A 45 14.30 -36.32 -30.71
C LEU A 45 15.79 -36.63 -30.90
N ILE A 46 16.42 -36.04 -31.92
CA ILE A 46 17.87 -36.18 -32.14
C ILE A 46 18.67 -35.66 -30.93
N SER A 47 18.23 -34.57 -30.32
CA SER A 47 18.88 -34.02 -29.12
C SER A 47 18.76 -34.94 -27.90
N GLN A 48 17.71 -35.77 -27.82
CA GLN A 48 17.61 -36.81 -26.79
C GLN A 48 18.66 -37.91 -27.00
N ILE A 49 18.88 -38.34 -28.25
CA ILE A 49 19.95 -39.29 -28.58
C ILE A 49 21.32 -38.75 -28.11
N ALA A 50 21.60 -37.48 -28.38
CA ALA A 50 22.83 -36.83 -27.92
C ALA A 50 22.94 -36.79 -26.38
N GLN A 51 21.82 -36.52 -25.67
CA GLN A 51 21.79 -36.51 -24.20
C GLN A 51 21.99 -37.90 -23.57
N ILE A 52 21.62 -38.97 -24.29
CA ILE A 52 21.87 -40.36 -23.88
C ILE A 52 23.35 -40.74 -24.03
N GLY A 53 24.13 -39.95 -24.79
CA GLY A 53 25.58 -40.13 -24.99
C GLY A 53 25.96 -40.62 -26.40
N GLU A 54 24.97 -40.91 -27.26
CA GLU A 54 25.17 -41.40 -28.64
C GLU A 54 25.38 -40.23 -29.62
N ILE A 55 26.42 -39.43 -29.37
CA ILE A 55 26.68 -38.17 -30.09
C ILE A 55 26.89 -38.41 -31.59
N SER A 56 27.70 -39.40 -31.97
CA SER A 56 27.98 -39.69 -33.39
C SER A 56 26.71 -40.02 -34.19
N ARG A 57 25.79 -40.75 -33.57
CA ARG A 57 24.51 -41.13 -34.15
C ARG A 57 23.57 -39.93 -34.29
N ALA A 58 23.52 -39.08 -33.27
CA ALA A 58 22.80 -37.81 -33.34
C ALA A 58 23.34 -36.89 -34.44
N ILE A 59 24.66 -36.85 -34.66
CA ILE A 59 25.30 -36.08 -35.75
C ILE A 59 24.84 -36.60 -37.11
N ALA A 60 24.92 -37.91 -37.35
CA ALA A 60 24.50 -38.51 -38.62
C ALA A 60 23.02 -38.23 -38.94
N LEU A 61 22.14 -38.37 -37.96
CA LEU A 61 20.72 -38.04 -38.13
C LEU A 61 20.48 -36.55 -38.34
N SER A 62 21.26 -35.68 -37.69
CA SER A 62 21.19 -34.24 -37.93
C SER A 62 21.57 -33.88 -39.37
N GLU A 63 22.62 -34.51 -39.92
CA GLU A 63 23.06 -34.27 -41.30
C GLU A 63 22.00 -34.69 -42.32
N LEU A 64 21.36 -35.85 -42.12
CA LEU A 64 20.22 -36.29 -42.93
C LEU A 64 19.04 -35.31 -42.83
N LEU A 65 18.75 -34.82 -41.62
CA LEU A 65 17.70 -33.83 -41.41
C LEU A 65 18.03 -32.50 -42.13
N HIS A 66 19.30 -32.06 -42.11
CA HIS A 66 19.73 -30.86 -42.82
C HIS A 66 19.51 -31.01 -44.33
N GLU A 67 19.93 -32.14 -44.91
CA GLU A 67 19.74 -32.42 -46.33
C GLU A 67 18.26 -32.38 -46.72
N GLU A 68 17.39 -32.97 -45.90
CA GLU A 68 15.96 -32.99 -46.15
C GLU A 68 15.33 -31.59 -46.06
N LEU A 69 15.71 -30.80 -45.04
CA LEU A 69 15.24 -29.42 -44.91
C LEU A 69 15.75 -28.52 -46.05
N VAL A 70 16.99 -28.74 -46.53
CA VAL A 70 17.55 -28.07 -47.71
C VAL A 70 16.75 -28.41 -48.97
N LYS A 71 16.42 -29.69 -49.19
CA LYS A 71 15.58 -30.12 -50.33
C LYS A 71 14.22 -29.43 -50.31
N ARG A 72 13.60 -29.36 -49.13
CA ARG A 72 12.31 -28.70 -48.91
C ARG A 72 12.38 -27.17 -48.96
N GLY A 73 13.58 -26.59 -48.86
CA GLY A 73 13.76 -25.13 -48.79
C GLY A 73 13.30 -24.52 -47.46
N ASP A 74 13.24 -25.32 -46.40
CA ASP A 74 12.77 -24.88 -45.08
C ASP A 74 13.90 -24.21 -44.27
N VAL A 75 14.07 -22.90 -44.52
CA VAL A 75 15.10 -22.09 -43.85
C VAL A 75 14.86 -22.01 -42.34
N ASN A 76 13.61 -21.83 -41.91
CA ASN A 76 13.27 -21.67 -40.49
C ASN A 76 13.47 -22.99 -39.73
N GLY A 77 12.98 -24.09 -40.29
CA GLY A 77 13.17 -25.43 -39.72
C GLY A 77 14.65 -25.80 -39.60
N LEU A 78 15.46 -25.46 -40.60
CA LEU A 78 16.91 -25.66 -40.53
C LEU A 78 17.56 -24.81 -39.45
N LEU A 79 17.21 -23.51 -39.37
CA LEU A 79 17.77 -22.61 -38.36
C LEU A 79 17.44 -23.07 -36.93
N GLU A 80 16.19 -23.46 -36.66
CA GLU A 80 15.77 -24.01 -35.36
C GLU A 80 16.53 -25.30 -35.01
N THR A 81 16.74 -26.16 -36.01
CA THR A 81 17.49 -27.41 -35.85
C THR A 81 18.94 -27.14 -35.47
N LEU A 82 19.63 -26.27 -36.23
CA LEU A 82 21.02 -25.88 -35.95
C LEU A 82 21.17 -25.20 -34.58
N ILE A 83 20.24 -24.33 -34.17
CA ILE A 83 20.25 -23.72 -32.83
C ILE A 83 20.10 -24.78 -31.73
N THR A 84 19.32 -25.83 -31.98
CA THR A 84 19.15 -26.90 -31.00
C THR A 84 20.43 -27.71 -30.83
N GLU A 85 21.17 -27.92 -31.93
CA GLU A 85 22.44 -28.66 -31.95
C GLU A 85 23.59 -27.95 -31.22
N THR A 86 23.55 -26.62 -31.07
CA THR A 86 24.58 -25.87 -30.31
C THR A 86 24.65 -26.29 -28.84
N LYS A 87 23.62 -26.98 -28.31
CA LYS A 87 23.55 -27.40 -26.91
C LYS A 87 24.39 -28.64 -26.61
N TRP A 88 24.77 -29.41 -27.63
CA TRP A 88 25.41 -30.70 -27.44
C TRP A 88 26.58 -30.96 -28.40
N ARG A 89 26.73 -30.21 -29.49
CA ARG A 89 27.92 -30.29 -30.34
C ARG A 89 29.11 -29.59 -29.69
N THR A 90 30.23 -30.30 -29.60
CA THR A 90 31.46 -29.84 -28.93
C THR A 90 32.53 -29.31 -29.88
N ASP A 91 32.56 -29.77 -31.14
CA ASP A 91 33.46 -29.25 -32.18
C ASP A 91 32.82 -28.01 -32.85
N GLU A 92 33.10 -26.84 -32.27
CA GLU A 92 32.56 -25.58 -32.75
C GLU A 92 33.04 -25.18 -34.14
N VAL A 93 34.28 -25.55 -34.53
CA VAL A 93 34.86 -25.14 -35.82
C VAL A 93 34.21 -25.94 -36.95
N SER A 94 34.15 -27.27 -36.81
CA SER A 94 33.48 -28.12 -37.78
C SER A 94 32.00 -27.79 -37.87
N PHE A 95 31.34 -27.60 -36.71
CA PHE A 95 29.91 -27.29 -36.70
C PHE A 95 29.58 -25.92 -37.29
N ARG A 96 30.43 -24.89 -37.09
CA ARG A 96 30.26 -23.58 -37.75
C ARG A 96 30.26 -23.71 -39.26
N ASN A 97 31.15 -24.53 -39.82
CA ASN A 97 31.23 -24.78 -41.25
C ASN A 97 29.99 -25.52 -41.77
N VAL A 98 29.49 -26.51 -41.02
CA VAL A 98 28.21 -27.19 -41.32
C VAL A 98 27.05 -26.20 -41.33
N CYS A 99 26.93 -25.37 -40.29
CA CYS A 99 25.88 -24.34 -40.21
C CYS A 99 25.90 -23.42 -41.43
N LYS A 100 27.07 -22.87 -41.78
CA LYS A 100 27.22 -21.98 -42.93
C LYS A 100 26.84 -22.69 -44.23
N LYS A 101 27.37 -23.89 -44.46
CA LYS A 101 27.13 -24.65 -45.69
C LYS A 101 25.64 -24.98 -45.86
N SER A 102 25.00 -25.49 -44.81
CA SER A 102 23.58 -25.87 -44.84
C SER A 102 22.68 -24.64 -45.01
N LEU A 103 22.99 -23.52 -44.34
CA LEU A 103 22.24 -22.27 -44.50
C LEU A 103 22.39 -21.65 -45.89
N ILE A 104 23.59 -21.67 -46.49
CA ILE A 104 23.78 -21.25 -47.89
C ILE A 104 22.99 -22.15 -48.83
N ALA A 105 22.99 -23.47 -48.59
CA ALA A 105 22.31 -24.42 -49.45
C ALA A 105 20.77 -24.28 -49.42
N VAL A 106 20.17 -23.96 -48.27
CA VAL A 106 18.71 -23.76 -48.15
C VAL A 106 18.27 -22.38 -48.63
N THR A 107 19.15 -21.36 -48.59
CA THR A 107 18.81 -19.98 -48.94
C THR A 107 18.95 -19.72 -50.45
N ARG A 108 17.82 -19.48 -51.11
CA ARG A 108 17.75 -19.33 -52.59
C ARG A 108 17.70 -17.87 -53.07
N ASN A 109 17.48 -16.90 -52.17
CA ASN A 109 17.41 -15.48 -52.53
C ASN A 109 18.65 -14.72 -52.03
N LEU A 110 18.96 -13.61 -52.71
CA LEU A 110 20.14 -12.80 -52.45
C LEU A 110 20.14 -12.24 -51.02
N LEU A 111 18.98 -11.78 -50.53
CA LEU A 111 18.86 -11.22 -49.19
C LEU A 111 19.26 -12.21 -48.09
N LEU A 112 18.72 -13.43 -48.10
CA LEU A 112 19.02 -14.43 -47.08
C LEU A 112 20.47 -14.91 -47.19
N GLN A 113 21.02 -15.03 -48.40
CA GLN A 113 22.44 -15.32 -48.57
C GLN A 113 23.32 -14.21 -47.97
N ASN A 114 22.97 -12.95 -48.22
CA ASN A 114 23.65 -11.80 -47.61
C ASN A 114 23.52 -11.80 -46.08
N PHE A 115 22.40 -12.27 -45.51
CA PHE A 115 22.27 -12.45 -44.07
C PHE A 115 23.19 -13.53 -43.53
N VAL A 116 23.29 -14.69 -44.20
CA VAL A 116 24.22 -15.76 -43.79
C VAL A 116 25.66 -15.25 -43.82
N GLU A 117 26.07 -14.58 -44.89
CA GLU A 117 27.41 -13.99 -44.99
C GLU A 117 27.69 -12.91 -43.93
N SER A 118 26.66 -12.17 -43.53
CA SER A 118 26.79 -11.11 -42.52
C SER A 118 26.67 -11.61 -41.08
N SER A 119 26.37 -12.90 -40.88
CA SER A 119 26.15 -13.48 -39.56
C SER A 119 27.44 -13.91 -38.84
N GLY A 120 28.61 -13.77 -39.49
CA GLY A 120 29.90 -13.98 -38.84
C GLY A 120 30.44 -15.43 -38.89
N PHE A 121 29.89 -16.30 -39.74
CA PHE A 121 30.36 -17.69 -39.88
C PHE A 121 31.82 -17.83 -40.35
N ASP A 122 32.39 -16.79 -40.99
CA ASP A 122 33.80 -16.74 -41.42
C ASP A 122 34.76 -16.19 -40.35
N SER A 123 34.26 -15.89 -39.16
CA SER A 123 35.03 -15.36 -38.04
C SER A 123 35.20 -16.40 -36.92
N GLU A 124 35.94 -16.04 -35.88
CA GLU A 124 36.16 -16.89 -34.70
C GLU A 124 34.96 -16.93 -33.73
N LEU A 125 33.78 -16.43 -34.14
CA LEU A 125 32.58 -16.45 -33.31
C LEU A 125 32.06 -17.88 -33.08
N PRO A 126 31.47 -18.15 -31.89
CA PRO A 126 30.79 -19.41 -31.63
C PRO A 126 29.58 -19.61 -32.58
N PRO A 127 29.27 -20.85 -33.02
CA PRO A 127 28.13 -21.14 -33.90
C PRO A 127 26.81 -20.58 -33.36
N ALA A 128 26.59 -20.64 -32.05
CA ALA A 128 25.39 -20.12 -31.40
C ALA A 128 25.19 -18.62 -31.63
N GLU A 129 26.27 -17.83 -31.57
CA GLU A 129 26.22 -16.39 -31.81
C GLU A 129 25.95 -16.09 -33.30
N CYS A 130 26.57 -16.84 -34.22
CA CYS A 130 26.30 -16.70 -35.66
C CYS A 130 24.83 -16.99 -35.99
N LEU A 131 24.28 -18.07 -35.43
CA LEU A 131 22.87 -18.44 -35.62
C LEU A 131 21.91 -17.42 -35.00
N ARG A 132 22.26 -16.84 -33.84
CA ARG A 132 21.50 -15.74 -33.22
C ARG A 132 21.47 -14.51 -34.12
N ARG A 133 22.62 -14.10 -34.69
CA ARG A 133 22.71 -12.97 -35.63
C ARG A 133 21.84 -13.22 -36.87
N MET A 134 21.90 -14.43 -37.43
CA MET A 134 21.06 -14.84 -38.57
C MET A 134 19.56 -14.71 -38.22
N MET A 135 19.16 -15.22 -37.05
CA MET A 135 17.77 -15.13 -36.58
C MET A 135 17.33 -13.67 -36.43
N THR A 136 18.15 -12.81 -35.82
CA THR A 136 17.87 -11.36 -35.72
C THR A 136 17.64 -10.75 -37.10
N LEU A 137 18.51 -11.04 -38.07
CA LEU A 137 18.41 -10.49 -39.43
C LEU A 137 17.15 -10.96 -40.17
N MET A 138 16.78 -12.24 -40.03
CA MET A 138 15.56 -12.78 -40.65
C MET A 138 14.26 -12.15 -40.13
N LEU A 139 14.28 -11.58 -38.93
CA LEU A 139 13.13 -10.86 -38.34
C LEU A 139 13.01 -9.41 -38.82
N LEU A 140 14.07 -8.86 -39.45
CA LEU A 140 14.04 -7.50 -39.97
C LEU A 140 13.17 -7.44 -41.24
N LYS A 141 12.13 -6.63 -41.18
CA LYS A 141 11.27 -6.24 -42.31
C LYS A 141 10.83 -4.79 -42.10
N PRO A 142 10.47 -4.04 -43.16
CA PRO A 142 9.85 -2.74 -42.99
C PRO A 142 8.67 -2.81 -42.01
N GLY A 143 8.65 -1.91 -41.02
CA GLY A 143 7.68 -1.89 -39.92
C GLY A 143 8.08 -2.69 -38.68
N THR A 144 9.13 -3.51 -38.72
CA THR A 144 9.62 -4.23 -37.52
C THR A 144 10.18 -3.23 -36.50
N CYS A 145 9.74 -3.37 -35.24
CA CYS A 145 10.32 -2.66 -34.11
C CYS A 145 11.60 -3.34 -33.65
N CYS A 146 12.65 -2.55 -33.41
CA CYS A 146 13.93 -3.02 -32.91
C CYS A 146 14.48 -2.06 -31.84
N ILE A 147 15.40 -2.55 -31.02
CA ILE A 147 16.03 -1.78 -29.95
C ILE A 147 17.54 -1.87 -30.09
N ASP A 148 18.19 -0.71 -30.01
CA ASP A 148 19.63 -0.58 -29.90
C ASP A 148 19.98 0.12 -28.58
N ASN A 149 21.06 -0.31 -27.91
CA ASN A 149 21.48 0.26 -26.62
C ASN A 149 21.93 1.72 -26.73
N THR A 150 22.39 2.16 -27.90
CA THR A 150 22.93 3.50 -28.15
C THR A 150 21.84 4.45 -28.65
N TRP A 151 21.03 4.03 -29.62
CA TRP A 151 20.05 4.91 -30.27
C TRP A 151 18.61 4.75 -29.78
N GLY A 152 18.32 3.74 -28.97
CA GLY A 152 17.01 3.50 -28.37
C GLY A 152 16.09 2.63 -29.24
N THR A 153 14.78 2.86 -29.15
CA THR A 153 13.79 2.09 -29.92
C THR A 153 13.71 2.66 -31.34
N GLY A 154 13.60 1.79 -32.34
CA GLY A 154 13.52 2.20 -33.74
C GLY A 154 12.59 1.32 -34.57
N ILE A 155 12.17 1.87 -35.72
CA ILE A 155 11.37 1.15 -36.71
C ILE A 155 12.19 0.97 -37.98
N VAL A 156 12.28 -0.27 -38.45
CA VAL A 156 12.92 -0.59 -39.72
C VAL A 156 12.10 0.05 -40.85
N GLN A 157 12.73 0.92 -41.63
CA GLN A 157 12.08 1.56 -42.78
C GLN A 157 12.33 0.77 -44.05
N LYS A 158 13.59 0.35 -44.27
CA LYS A 158 14.00 -0.29 -45.51
C LYS A 158 15.17 -1.22 -45.30
N ILE A 159 15.22 -2.27 -46.12
CA ILE A 159 16.34 -3.18 -46.25
C ILE A 159 16.94 -2.98 -47.65
N ASP A 160 18.24 -2.67 -47.70
CA ASP A 160 19.03 -2.55 -48.92
C ASP A 160 19.88 -3.82 -49.05
N GLU A 161 19.36 -4.80 -49.79
CA GLU A 161 20.03 -6.08 -50.00
C GLU A 161 21.34 -5.94 -50.79
N LEU A 162 21.42 -5.00 -51.73
CA LEU A 162 22.60 -4.80 -52.57
C LEU A 162 23.78 -4.22 -51.78
N ARG A 163 23.50 -3.27 -50.88
CA ARG A 163 24.51 -2.65 -50.01
C ARG A 163 24.70 -3.37 -48.69
N ARG A 164 23.90 -4.40 -48.41
CA ARG A 164 23.86 -5.15 -47.14
C ARG A 164 23.63 -4.24 -45.93
N LYS A 165 22.68 -3.32 -46.08
CA LYS A 165 22.34 -2.34 -45.04
C LYS A 165 20.86 -2.37 -44.68
N VAL A 166 20.56 -2.02 -43.44
CA VAL A 166 19.21 -1.72 -42.96
C VAL A 166 19.14 -0.24 -42.59
N ILE A 167 18.01 0.39 -42.93
CA ILE A 167 17.70 1.79 -42.65
C ILE A 167 16.63 1.80 -41.57
N ILE A 168 16.92 2.44 -40.44
CA ILE A 168 16.09 2.41 -39.24
C ILE A 168 15.88 3.83 -38.72
N ASP A 169 14.63 4.15 -38.36
CA ASP A 169 14.29 5.37 -37.65
C ASP A 169 14.28 5.13 -36.14
N PHE A 170 15.39 5.43 -35.48
CA PHE A 170 15.48 5.40 -34.02
C PHE A 170 14.90 6.66 -33.38
N ASP A 171 14.52 6.56 -32.10
CA ASP A 171 14.12 7.68 -31.25
C ASP A 171 15.13 8.84 -31.31
N ASN A 172 16.42 8.52 -31.20
CA ASN A 172 17.50 9.54 -31.13
C ASN A 172 18.19 9.81 -32.48
N LYS A 173 17.88 9.03 -33.53
CA LYS A 173 18.56 9.15 -34.84
C LYS A 173 17.71 8.56 -35.97
N ARG A 174 17.12 9.44 -36.78
CA ARG A 174 16.33 9.06 -37.96
C ARG A 174 17.20 8.70 -39.15
N GLU A 175 16.64 7.92 -40.07
CA GLU A 175 17.24 7.44 -41.32
C GLU A 175 18.63 6.83 -41.12
N HIS A 176 18.84 6.15 -39.98
CA HIS A 176 20.14 5.61 -39.68
C HIS A 176 20.40 4.35 -40.51
N GLU A 177 21.39 4.44 -41.41
CA GLU A 177 21.90 3.26 -42.10
C GLU A 177 22.92 2.50 -41.25
N MET A 178 22.75 1.19 -41.14
CA MET A 178 23.73 0.28 -40.53
C MET A 178 23.89 -1.00 -41.35
N SER A 179 25.06 -1.65 -41.28
CA SER A 179 25.31 -2.90 -41.99
C SER A 179 24.54 -4.07 -41.37
N PHE A 180 24.27 -5.12 -42.14
CA PHE A 180 23.67 -6.35 -41.62
C PHE A 180 24.52 -6.98 -40.50
N ALA A 181 25.85 -6.97 -40.63
CA ALA A 181 26.72 -7.52 -39.59
C ALA A 181 26.54 -6.80 -38.25
N TYR A 182 26.48 -5.47 -38.28
CA TYR A 182 26.25 -4.67 -37.07
C TYR A 182 24.83 -4.81 -36.55
N ALA A 183 23.82 -4.82 -37.43
CA ALA A 183 22.43 -5.00 -37.07
C ALA A 183 22.18 -6.35 -36.38
N GLY A 184 22.73 -7.45 -36.91
CA GLY A 184 22.63 -8.76 -36.29
C GLY A 184 23.30 -8.81 -34.92
N GLU A 185 24.39 -8.08 -34.75
CA GLU A 185 25.14 -7.97 -33.49
C GLU A 185 24.38 -7.20 -32.41
N THR A 186 23.90 -5.99 -32.70
CA THR A 186 23.42 -5.06 -31.66
C THR A 186 21.92 -5.02 -31.49
N LEU A 187 21.13 -5.33 -32.54
CA LEU A 187 19.68 -5.16 -32.47
C LEU A 187 19.01 -6.28 -31.67
N GLN A 188 18.14 -5.85 -30.77
CA GLN A 188 17.16 -6.70 -30.13
C GLN A 188 15.81 -6.51 -30.80
N ILE A 189 15.15 -7.61 -31.14
CA ILE A 189 13.80 -7.58 -31.72
C ILE A 189 12.81 -7.97 -30.61
N PRO A 190 12.24 -6.98 -29.88
CA PRO A 190 11.23 -7.26 -28.88
C PRO A 190 9.96 -7.84 -29.50
N GLY A 191 9.21 -8.61 -28.70
CA GLY A 191 7.87 -9.07 -29.10
C GLY A 191 6.85 -7.92 -29.21
N GLN A 192 5.68 -8.23 -29.77
CA GLN A 192 4.58 -7.25 -29.91
C GLN A 192 4.07 -6.77 -28.54
N ASP A 193 4.07 -7.64 -27.53
CA ASP A 193 3.65 -7.31 -26.17
C ASP A 193 4.74 -6.60 -25.34
N ASP A 194 5.90 -6.29 -25.93
CA ASP A 194 6.91 -5.49 -25.23
C ASP A 194 6.47 -4.04 -25.13
N LEU A 195 6.54 -3.49 -23.91
CA LEU A 195 6.12 -2.11 -23.65
C LEU A 195 6.76 -1.08 -24.61
N ARG A 196 8.03 -1.26 -24.98
CA ARG A 196 8.74 -0.30 -25.86
C ARG A 196 8.18 -0.37 -27.28
N THR A 197 7.85 -1.56 -27.76
CA THR A 197 7.14 -1.78 -29.02
C THR A 197 5.77 -1.14 -28.99
N MET A 198 4.99 -1.41 -27.94
CA MET A 198 3.64 -0.86 -27.79
C MET A 198 3.65 0.68 -27.70
N LEU A 199 4.59 1.27 -26.94
CA LEU A 199 4.73 2.73 -26.86
C LEU A 199 5.03 3.39 -28.21
N ARG A 200 5.68 2.66 -29.13
CA ARG A 200 6.07 3.18 -30.44
C ARG A 200 4.98 2.96 -31.49
N LEU A 201 4.33 1.81 -31.50
CA LEU A 201 3.37 1.41 -32.53
C LEU A 201 1.90 1.67 -32.12
N GLU A 202 1.58 1.57 -30.84
CA GLU A 202 0.22 1.63 -30.31
C GLU A 202 0.14 2.52 -29.04
N PRO A 203 0.61 3.78 -29.08
CA PRO A 203 0.67 4.64 -27.89
C PRO A 203 -0.70 4.87 -27.24
N ASP A 204 -1.77 4.94 -28.04
CA ASP A 204 -3.14 5.14 -27.54
C ASP A 204 -3.61 3.95 -26.70
N ARG A 205 -3.28 2.72 -27.10
CA ARG A 205 -3.60 1.50 -26.34
C ARG A 205 -2.86 1.46 -25.01
N VAL A 206 -1.58 1.88 -25.00
CA VAL A 206 -0.80 1.99 -23.76
C VAL A 206 -1.36 3.07 -22.85
N ARG A 207 -1.79 4.21 -23.41
CA ARG A 207 -2.45 5.28 -22.65
C ARG A 207 -3.75 4.79 -22.02
N GLU A 208 -4.60 4.08 -22.78
CA GLU A 208 -5.82 3.48 -22.25
C GLU A 208 -5.54 2.51 -21.11
N MET A 209 -4.55 1.62 -21.27
CA MET A 209 -4.09 0.73 -20.21
C MET A 209 -3.63 1.50 -18.97
N GLY A 210 -2.90 2.61 -19.15
CA GLY A 210 -2.46 3.43 -18.04
C GLY A 210 -3.59 4.18 -17.31
N LEU A 211 -4.69 4.49 -18.00
CA LEU A 211 -5.86 5.12 -17.38
C LEU A 211 -6.74 4.10 -16.63
N ASN A 212 -6.91 2.90 -17.18
CA ASN A 212 -7.80 1.88 -16.67
C ASN A 212 -7.12 0.91 -15.67
N GLN A 213 -5.84 0.59 -15.90
CA GLN A 213 -5.06 -0.41 -15.15
C GLN A 213 -3.63 0.10 -14.87
N PRO A 214 -3.49 1.17 -14.08
CA PRO A 214 -2.20 1.85 -13.89
C PRO A 214 -1.12 0.96 -13.25
N ALA A 215 -1.49 0.08 -12.31
CA ALA A 215 -0.54 -0.87 -11.73
C ALA A 215 -0.05 -1.92 -12.73
N GLU A 216 -0.92 -2.44 -13.59
CA GLU A 216 -0.53 -3.42 -14.63
C GLU A 216 0.46 -2.81 -15.61
N LEU A 217 0.29 -1.54 -15.97
CA LEU A 217 1.22 -0.85 -16.88
C LEU A 217 2.62 -0.73 -16.25
N VAL A 218 2.70 -0.44 -14.95
CA VAL A 218 3.98 -0.41 -14.23
C VAL A 218 4.58 -1.81 -14.13
N LYS A 219 3.78 -2.86 -13.87
CA LYS A 219 4.28 -4.25 -13.84
C LYS A 219 4.80 -4.69 -15.21
N LEU A 220 4.13 -4.32 -16.29
CA LEU A 220 4.61 -4.55 -17.66
C LEU A 220 5.96 -3.87 -17.87
N ALA A 221 6.11 -2.60 -17.45
CA ALA A 221 7.39 -1.89 -17.52
C ALA A 221 8.50 -2.61 -16.75
N LEU A 222 8.22 -3.07 -15.52
CA LEU A 222 9.18 -3.81 -14.70
C LEU A 222 9.54 -5.17 -15.30
N LYS A 223 8.59 -5.85 -15.94
CA LYS A 223 8.81 -7.13 -16.62
C LYS A 223 9.72 -6.96 -17.86
N ASN A 224 9.49 -5.93 -18.66
CA ASN A 224 10.20 -5.72 -19.93
C ASN A 224 11.55 -5.01 -19.77
N CYS A 225 11.66 -4.09 -18.81
CA CYS A 225 12.84 -3.24 -18.61
C CYS A 225 13.64 -3.58 -17.35
N GLY A 226 13.16 -4.51 -16.51
CA GLY A 226 13.76 -4.83 -15.22
C GLY A 226 13.44 -3.79 -14.13
N PRO A 227 14.24 -3.73 -13.05
CA PRO A 227 14.02 -2.79 -11.95
C PRO A 227 14.11 -1.32 -12.39
N LEU A 228 13.08 -0.53 -12.10
CA LEU A 228 12.99 0.89 -12.52
C LEU A 228 12.73 1.81 -11.33
N THR A 229 13.34 2.99 -11.33
CA THR A 229 13.03 4.06 -10.37
C THR A 229 11.82 4.86 -10.84
N LYS A 230 11.20 5.65 -9.93
CA LYS A 230 10.13 6.58 -10.31
C LYS A 230 10.57 7.54 -11.43
N SER A 231 11.82 8.00 -11.42
CA SER A 231 12.36 8.87 -12.48
C SER A 231 12.39 8.18 -13.84
N LYS A 232 12.92 6.95 -13.88
CA LYS A 232 12.97 6.18 -15.14
C LYS A 232 11.59 5.85 -15.68
N LEU A 233 10.63 5.52 -14.81
CA LEU A 233 9.23 5.34 -15.21
C LEU A 233 8.64 6.64 -15.79
N LYS A 234 8.94 7.78 -15.16
CA LYS A 234 8.51 9.09 -15.66
C LYS A 234 9.07 9.35 -17.06
N GLU A 235 10.36 9.14 -17.27
CA GLU A 235 11.03 9.31 -18.57
C GLU A 235 10.45 8.38 -19.66
N LEU A 236 10.01 7.18 -19.29
CA LEU A 236 9.42 6.23 -20.23
C LEU A 236 8.02 6.66 -20.72
N PHE A 237 7.22 7.28 -19.86
CA PHE A 237 5.81 7.55 -20.14
C PHE A 237 5.49 9.01 -20.46
N VAL A 238 6.16 9.96 -19.80
CA VAL A 238 5.91 11.39 -20.00
C VAL A 238 6.47 11.83 -21.35
N GLY A 239 5.66 12.57 -22.10
CA GLY A 239 5.95 12.99 -23.48
C GLY A 239 5.62 11.95 -24.55
N LYS A 240 5.38 10.68 -24.17
CA LYS A 240 4.90 9.63 -25.09
C LYS A 240 3.41 9.36 -24.92
N ILE A 241 2.97 9.10 -23.69
CA ILE A 241 1.58 8.74 -23.38
C ILE A 241 0.94 9.62 -22.32
N PHE A 242 1.71 10.37 -21.53
CA PHE A 242 1.19 11.29 -20.51
C PHE A 242 1.87 12.66 -20.58
N SER A 243 1.15 13.70 -20.17
CA SER A 243 1.76 15.00 -19.87
C SER A 243 2.42 15.02 -18.49
N GLU A 244 3.20 16.07 -18.21
CA GLU A 244 3.79 16.30 -16.88
C GLU A 244 2.73 16.43 -15.77
N GLU A 245 1.58 17.03 -16.08
CA GLU A 245 0.48 17.22 -15.15
C GLU A 245 -0.25 15.90 -14.86
N GLU A 246 -0.45 15.07 -15.89
CA GLU A 246 -1.13 13.78 -15.79
C GLU A 246 -0.30 12.75 -15.00
N TRP A 247 1.04 12.88 -15.05
CA TRP A 247 1.97 11.93 -14.44
C TRP A 247 1.73 11.72 -12.94
N GLN A 248 1.53 12.79 -12.16
CA GLN A 248 1.34 12.65 -10.71
C GLN A 248 0.05 11.89 -10.39
N THR A 249 -1.04 12.21 -11.11
CA THR A 249 -2.34 11.55 -10.95
C THR A 249 -2.24 10.06 -11.30
N PHE A 250 -1.58 9.72 -12.40
CA PHE A 250 -1.31 8.34 -12.78
C PHE A 250 -0.47 7.62 -11.71
N TRP A 251 0.62 8.23 -11.27
CA TRP A 251 1.55 7.61 -10.32
C TRP A 251 0.92 7.36 -8.95
N GLU A 252 0.11 8.28 -8.44
CA GLU A 252 -0.57 8.09 -7.15
C GLU A 252 -1.55 6.91 -7.19
N LYS A 253 -2.33 6.78 -8.28
CA LYS A 253 -3.21 5.63 -8.50
C LYS A 253 -2.43 4.33 -8.61
N ALA A 254 -1.41 4.30 -9.48
CA ALA A 254 -0.55 3.13 -9.66
C ALA A 254 0.07 2.71 -8.31
N ARG A 255 0.65 3.65 -7.56
CA ARG A 255 1.30 3.38 -6.27
C ARG A 255 0.33 2.84 -5.22
N ALA A 256 -0.90 3.34 -5.18
CA ALA A 256 -1.92 2.88 -4.24
C ALA A 256 -2.35 1.43 -4.50
N GLU A 257 -2.42 1.03 -5.78
CA GLU A 257 -2.71 -0.35 -6.20
C GLU A 257 -1.51 -1.27 -6.00
N LEU A 258 -0.31 -0.87 -6.44
CA LEU A 258 0.92 -1.64 -6.29
C LEU A 258 1.27 -1.93 -4.82
N LYS A 259 0.90 -1.04 -3.89
CA LYS A 259 1.09 -1.27 -2.44
C LYS A 259 0.31 -2.49 -1.92
N LYS A 260 -0.75 -2.90 -2.62
CA LYS A 260 -1.58 -4.06 -2.29
C LYS A 260 -1.15 -5.31 -3.05
N ASP A 261 -0.29 -5.17 -4.07
CA ASP A 261 0.16 -6.27 -4.91
C ASP A 261 1.34 -6.99 -4.23
N PRO A 262 1.20 -8.28 -3.86
CA PRO A 262 2.25 -9.00 -3.16
C PRO A 262 3.45 -9.30 -4.07
N PHE A 263 3.36 -9.18 -5.39
CA PHE A 263 4.48 -9.44 -6.29
C PHE A 263 5.34 -8.20 -6.57
N VAL A 264 5.02 -7.05 -5.99
CA VAL A 264 5.73 -5.80 -6.24
C VAL A 264 6.41 -5.30 -4.96
N GLU A 265 7.73 -5.17 -5.03
CA GLU A 265 8.52 -4.53 -3.97
C GLU A 265 8.59 -3.02 -4.23
N LEU A 266 7.92 -2.25 -3.37
CA LEU A 266 8.02 -0.79 -3.39
C LEU A 266 9.21 -0.31 -2.54
N PRO A 267 10.07 0.55 -3.08
CA PRO A 267 11.24 1.05 -2.37
C PRO A 267 10.87 1.93 -1.18
N ALA A 268 11.74 1.93 -0.17
CA ALA A 268 11.59 2.81 1.00
C ALA A 268 11.90 4.27 0.65
N ARG A 269 12.84 4.48 -0.27
CA ARG A 269 13.32 5.79 -0.72
C ARG A 269 13.06 5.97 -2.21
N THR A 270 12.71 7.17 -2.63
CA THR A 270 12.37 7.48 -4.04
C THR A 270 13.52 7.21 -5.02
N ALA A 271 14.77 7.19 -4.54
CA ALA A 271 15.96 6.92 -5.34
C ALA A 271 16.20 5.42 -5.62
N GLU A 272 15.54 4.52 -4.89
CA GLU A 272 15.67 3.07 -5.07
C GLU A 272 14.69 2.56 -6.14
N PRO A 273 15.01 1.46 -6.85
CA PRO A 273 14.15 0.92 -7.89
C PRO A 273 12.99 0.09 -7.32
N LEU A 274 11.84 0.15 -8.01
CA LEU A 274 10.76 -0.81 -7.88
C LEU A 274 11.20 -2.15 -8.48
N ARG A 275 10.76 -3.26 -7.88
CA ARG A 275 11.07 -4.61 -8.36
C ARG A 275 9.82 -5.46 -8.48
N LEU A 276 9.75 -6.24 -9.55
CA LEU A 276 8.79 -7.31 -9.70
C LEU A 276 9.44 -8.60 -9.15
N LEU A 277 8.76 -9.27 -8.24
CA LEU A 277 9.27 -10.45 -7.55
C LEU A 277 8.71 -11.74 -8.16
N ALA A 278 9.52 -12.80 -8.16
CA ALA A 278 9.11 -14.12 -8.64
C ALA A 278 8.17 -14.86 -7.66
N LYS A 279 8.11 -14.42 -6.39
CA LYS A 279 7.27 -14.96 -5.33
C LYS A 279 6.58 -13.80 -4.59
N PRO A 280 5.36 -14.01 -4.07
CA PRO A 280 4.67 -12.96 -3.32
C PRO A 280 5.43 -12.62 -2.04
N VAL A 281 5.56 -11.34 -1.71
CA VAL A 281 5.95 -10.87 -0.39
C VAL A 281 4.80 -11.14 0.55
N GLU A 282 5.04 -11.99 1.53
CA GLU A 282 4.08 -12.16 2.60
C GLU A 282 4.07 -10.88 3.46
N GLN A 283 2.89 -10.42 3.91
CA GLN A 283 2.79 -9.19 4.71
C GLN A 283 3.70 -9.21 5.94
N ARG A 284 3.93 -10.40 6.52
CA ARG A 284 4.88 -10.62 7.61
C ARG A 284 6.30 -10.15 7.27
N ASP A 285 6.78 -10.38 6.05
CA ASP A 285 8.16 -10.06 5.64
C ASP A 285 8.33 -8.54 5.44
N VAL A 286 7.29 -7.88 4.92
CA VAL A 286 7.24 -6.40 4.82
C VAL A 286 7.34 -5.77 6.20
N ILE A 287 6.59 -6.30 7.17
CA ILE A 287 6.55 -5.76 8.53
C ILE A 287 7.85 -6.06 9.26
N ALA A 288 8.39 -7.27 9.10
CA ALA A 288 9.70 -7.66 9.64
C ALA A 288 10.83 -6.74 9.15
N ASN A 289 10.82 -6.36 7.87
CA ASN A 289 11.80 -5.46 7.27
C ASN A 289 11.68 -4.02 7.78
N LYS A 290 10.47 -3.55 8.14
CA LYS A 290 10.31 -2.23 8.76
C LYS A 290 10.93 -2.20 10.15
N LEU A 291 10.78 -3.28 10.91
CA LEU A 291 11.30 -3.42 12.26
C LEU A 291 12.85 -3.46 12.32
N ASP A 292 13.52 -3.82 11.21
CA ASP A 292 14.99 -3.79 11.08
C ASP A 292 15.58 -2.41 10.82
N ARG A 293 14.74 -1.43 10.46
CA ARG A 293 15.23 -0.09 10.15
C ARG A 293 15.58 0.66 11.43
N ASN A 294 16.53 1.58 11.32
CA ASN A 294 16.81 2.53 12.40
C ASN A 294 15.75 3.63 12.39
N ILE A 295 14.66 3.40 13.12
CA ILE A 295 13.49 4.27 13.24
C ILE A 295 13.29 4.70 14.70
N ALA A 296 12.44 5.70 14.93
CA ALA A 296 12.16 6.21 16.27
C ALA A 296 11.40 5.18 17.13
N ASP A 297 11.63 5.15 18.44
CA ASP A 297 11.01 4.19 19.37
C ASP A 297 9.48 4.23 19.33
N SER A 298 8.88 5.40 19.11
CA SER A 298 7.43 5.52 18.92
C SER A 298 6.94 4.77 17.67
N GLU A 299 7.70 4.78 16.58
CA GLU A 299 7.37 4.06 15.35
C GLU A 299 7.58 2.55 15.50
N VAL A 300 8.62 2.14 16.24
CA VAL A 300 8.86 0.73 16.61
C VAL A 300 7.64 0.17 17.35
N LEU A 301 7.14 0.89 18.35
CA LEU A 301 5.96 0.51 19.13
C LEU A 301 4.70 0.40 18.26
N GLU A 302 4.49 1.31 17.31
CA GLU A 302 3.36 1.20 16.36
C GLU A 302 3.46 -0.01 15.45
N ILE A 303 4.67 -0.35 14.99
CA ILE A 303 4.89 -1.56 14.19
C ILE A 303 4.60 -2.81 15.02
N ILE A 304 5.05 -2.86 16.27
CA ILE A 304 4.77 -3.97 17.18
C ILE A 304 3.25 -4.10 17.38
N HIS A 305 2.55 -3.00 17.65
CA HIS A 305 1.10 -3.04 17.77
C HIS A 305 0.41 -3.54 16.50
N GLN A 306 0.91 -3.18 15.32
CA GLN A 306 0.42 -3.71 14.04
C GLN A 306 0.64 -5.23 13.94
N ILE A 307 1.83 -5.73 14.30
CA ILE A 307 2.14 -7.17 14.30
C ILE A 307 1.14 -7.93 15.15
N PHE A 308 0.88 -7.48 16.38
CA PHE A 308 -0.04 -8.17 17.30
C PHE A 308 -1.53 -7.92 17.02
N SER A 309 -1.84 -7.03 16.07
CA SER A 309 -3.19 -6.87 15.52
C SER A 309 -3.47 -7.81 14.33
N LEU A 310 -2.44 -8.47 13.78
CA LEU A 310 -2.62 -9.46 12.70
C LEU A 310 -3.25 -10.76 13.23
N PRO A 311 -4.02 -11.49 12.38
CA PRO A 311 -4.47 -12.84 12.70
C PRO A 311 -3.30 -13.76 13.10
N SER A 312 -3.51 -14.65 14.07
CA SER A 312 -2.44 -15.57 14.54
C SER A 312 -1.83 -16.43 13.42
N ALA A 313 -2.60 -16.77 12.39
CA ALA A 313 -2.10 -17.54 11.23
C ALA A 313 -1.09 -16.78 10.37
N GLU A 314 -1.07 -15.44 10.44
CA GLU A 314 -0.15 -14.57 9.69
C GLU A 314 1.07 -14.17 10.51
N ARG A 315 1.07 -14.50 11.81
CA ARG A 315 2.20 -14.29 12.71
C ARG A 315 3.07 -15.54 12.71
N SER A 316 4.39 -15.36 12.56
CA SER A 316 5.37 -16.43 12.76
C SER A 316 6.05 -16.26 14.12
N GLY A 317 6.39 -17.37 14.77
CA GLY A 317 7.12 -17.38 16.04
C GLY A 317 8.40 -16.52 16.01
N THR A 318 9.04 -16.46 14.86
CA THR A 318 10.21 -15.62 14.61
C THR A 318 9.90 -14.13 14.59
N LEU A 319 8.79 -13.71 13.96
CA LEU A 319 8.37 -12.30 13.92
C LEU A 319 7.93 -11.83 15.30
N GLU A 320 7.21 -12.68 16.03
CA GLU A 320 6.75 -12.40 17.39
C GLU A 320 7.92 -12.25 18.35
N GLN A 321 8.89 -13.16 18.31
CA GLN A 321 10.11 -13.06 19.11
C GLN A 321 10.89 -11.78 18.80
N LYS A 322 11.04 -11.44 17.51
CA LYS A 322 11.72 -10.21 17.09
C LYS A 322 11.02 -8.95 17.59
N ALA A 323 9.69 -8.93 17.57
CA ALA A 323 8.89 -7.83 18.11
C ALA A 323 9.08 -7.69 19.63
N VAL A 324 9.16 -8.83 20.36
CA VAL A 324 9.49 -8.85 21.78
C VAL A 324 10.90 -8.32 22.04
N ASP A 325 11.91 -8.77 21.30
CA ASP A 325 13.28 -8.32 21.46
C ASP A 325 13.40 -6.80 21.25
N LYS A 326 12.75 -6.27 20.21
CA LYS A 326 12.68 -4.83 19.93
C LYS A 326 11.92 -4.05 20.98
N PHE A 327 10.82 -4.60 21.49
CA PHE A 327 10.11 -4.02 22.62
C PHE A 327 11.01 -3.90 23.85
N LEU A 328 11.76 -4.95 24.18
CA LEU A 328 12.69 -4.96 25.31
C LEU A 328 13.84 -3.97 25.12
N GLU A 329 14.36 -3.81 23.90
CA GLU A 329 15.32 -2.75 23.58
C GLU A 329 14.77 -1.35 23.87
N VAL A 330 13.52 -1.08 23.47
CA VAL A 330 12.84 0.20 23.76
C VAL A 330 12.66 0.36 25.26
N LEU A 331 12.12 -0.65 25.95
CA LEU A 331 11.85 -0.61 27.38
C LEU A 331 13.10 -0.32 28.22
N ARG A 332 14.24 -0.94 27.88
CA ARG A 332 15.52 -0.74 28.59
C ARG A 332 16.14 0.64 28.35
N LYS A 333 15.85 1.27 27.21
CA LYS A 333 16.32 2.63 26.90
C LYS A 333 15.44 3.69 27.54
N LEU A 334 14.16 3.40 27.70
CA LEU A 334 13.14 4.33 28.17
C LEU A 334 13.41 4.77 29.61
N LYS A 335 13.32 6.07 29.84
CA LYS A 335 13.50 6.70 31.15
C LYS A 335 12.20 7.32 31.61
N ILE A 336 12.04 7.46 32.93
CA ILE A 336 10.87 8.11 33.53
C ILE A 336 10.68 9.56 33.07
N GLN A 337 11.72 10.26 32.61
CA GLN A 337 11.62 11.64 32.09
C GLN A 337 11.15 11.71 30.64
N ASP A 338 11.09 10.58 29.92
CA ASP A 338 10.61 10.57 28.55
C ASP A 338 9.14 10.96 28.47
N LYS A 339 8.70 11.24 27.24
CA LYS A 339 7.34 11.73 26.95
C LYS A 339 6.28 10.79 27.56
N PRO A 340 5.32 11.31 28.35
CA PRO A 340 4.29 10.49 28.97
C PRO A 340 3.49 9.64 27.97
N GLU A 341 3.27 10.14 26.76
CA GLU A 341 2.59 9.40 25.69
C GLU A 341 3.37 8.16 25.23
N LEU A 342 4.71 8.26 25.17
CA LEU A 342 5.57 7.14 24.81
C LEU A 342 5.55 6.07 25.91
N ILE A 343 5.56 6.49 27.18
CA ILE A 343 5.46 5.59 28.33
C ILE A 343 4.09 4.89 28.34
N ALA A 344 3.01 5.64 28.17
CA ALA A 344 1.65 5.08 28.08
C ALA A 344 1.53 4.04 26.97
N ARG A 345 2.07 4.35 25.77
CA ARG A 345 2.09 3.41 24.65
C ARG A 345 2.90 2.15 24.96
N THR A 346 4.04 2.29 25.64
CA THR A 346 4.88 1.17 26.08
C THR A 346 4.13 0.26 27.05
N LEU A 347 3.39 0.83 28.02
CA LEU A 347 2.57 0.06 28.95
C LEU A 347 1.44 -0.70 28.22
N ILE A 348 0.74 -0.03 27.29
CA ILE A 348 -0.36 -0.67 26.53
C ILE A 348 0.17 -1.87 25.71
N ILE A 349 1.31 -1.69 25.04
CA ILE A 349 1.93 -2.76 24.25
C ILE A 349 2.46 -3.87 25.16
N SER A 350 2.96 -3.54 26.36
CA SER A 350 3.42 -4.56 27.30
C SER A 350 2.30 -5.55 27.63
N LYS A 351 1.04 -5.09 27.77
CA LYS A 351 -0.14 -5.96 27.96
C LYS A 351 -0.30 -7.01 26.87
N GLN A 352 -0.08 -6.63 25.61
CA GLN A 352 -0.14 -7.54 24.47
C GLN A 352 1.01 -8.55 24.48
N LEU A 353 2.14 -8.18 25.09
CA LEU A 353 3.37 -8.96 25.15
C LEU A 353 3.61 -9.65 26.51
N MET A 354 2.71 -9.53 27.48
CA MET A 354 2.91 -10.00 28.86
C MET A 354 3.24 -11.49 28.95
N ALA A 355 2.75 -12.30 27.99
CA ALA A 355 3.06 -13.72 27.90
C ALA A 355 4.55 -14.00 27.60
N TYR A 356 5.26 -13.02 27.00
CA TYR A 356 6.63 -13.17 26.49
C TYR A 356 7.68 -12.40 27.30
N THR A 357 7.33 -11.27 27.90
CA THR A 357 8.30 -10.37 28.57
C THR A 357 8.79 -10.87 29.93
N GLY A 358 8.16 -11.92 30.49
CA GLY A 358 8.55 -12.51 31.78
C GLY A 358 8.32 -11.60 33.00
N LYS A 359 8.71 -12.07 34.20
CA LYS A 359 8.55 -11.32 35.47
C LYS A 359 9.62 -10.24 35.70
N ALA A 360 10.80 -10.38 35.10
CA ALA A 360 11.95 -9.51 35.38
C ALA A 360 11.74 -8.05 34.92
N GLU A 361 10.94 -7.83 33.86
CA GLU A 361 10.67 -6.48 33.35
C GLU A 361 9.47 -5.81 34.03
N LYS A 362 8.78 -6.51 34.95
CA LYS A 362 7.61 -5.99 35.67
C LYS A 362 7.98 -4.78 36.54
N GLU A 363 9.15 -4.81 37.17
CA GLU A 363 9.64 -3.69 37.99
C GLU A 363 9.84 -2.40 37.17
N SER A 364 10.43 -2.53 35.97
CA SER A 364 10.59 -1.42 35.02
C SER A 364 9.24 -0.81 34.64
N LEU A 365 8.25 -1.66 34.29
CA LEU A 365 6.90 -1.22 33.94
C LEU A 365 6.19 -0.56 35.12
N GLN A 366 6.38 -1.07 36.34
CA GLN A 366 5.82 -0.46 37.56
C GLN A 366 6.40 0.93 37.83
N LEU A 367 7.72 1.10 37.67
CA LEU A 367 8.36 2.40 37.83
C LEU A 367 7.83 3.41 36.80
N LEU A 368 7.71 2.99 35.53
CA LEU A 368 7.16 3.80 34.45
C LEU A 368 5.69 4.18 34.70
N ALA A 369 4.85 3.22 35.11
CA ALA A 369 3.46 3.47 35.45
C ALA A 369 3.32 4.48 36.61
N ARG A 370 4.14 4.36 37.66
CA ARG A 370 4.17 5.32 38.77
C ARG A 370 4.55 6.73 38.31
N SER A 371 5.50 6.85 37.38
CA SER A 371 5.90 8.15 36.82
C SER A 371 4.78 8.87 36.06
N LEU A 372 3.76 8.13 35.60
CA LEU A 372 2.60 8.71 34.93
C LEU A 372 1.58 9.29 35.89
N LEU A 373 1.62 8.98 37.19
CA LEU A 373 0.64 9.46 38.16
C LEU A 373 0.85 10.93 38.57
N GLU A 374 1.98 11.53 38.20
CA GLU A 374 2.16 12.98 38.33
C GLU A 374 1.13 13.73 37.48
N HIS A 375 0.50 14.76 38.04
CA HIS A 375 -0.70 15.39 37.48
C HIS A 375 -0.59 15.77 35.99
N GLU A 376 0.43 16.53 35.60
CA GLU A 376 0.62 16.94 34.19
C GLU A 376 0.94 15.76 33.28
N ARG A 377 1.71 14.79 33.77
CA ARG A 377 2.12 13.60 33.01
C ARG A 377 0.92 12.68 32.78
N LEU A 378 0.03 12.54 33.76
CA LEU A 378 -1.20 11.77 33.65
C LEU A 378 -2.11 12.35 32.58
N ILE A 379 -2.32 13.68 32.61
CA ILE A 379 -3.15 14.38 31.63
C ILE A 379 -2.57 14.19 30.22
N SER A 380 -1.27 14.38 30.05
CA SER A 380 -0.57 14.19 28.76
C SER A 380 -0.70 12.74 28.26
N ALA A 381 -0.43 11.74 29.10
CA ALA A 381 -0.57 10.33 28.75
C ALA A 381 -2.00 9.95 28.34
N LEU A 382 -3.00 10.36 29.11
CA LEU A 382 -4.41 10.07 28.83
C LEU A 382 -4.89 10.79 27.56
N ASN A 383 -4.60 12.09 27.41
CA ASN A 383 -5.05 12.85 26.25
C ASN A 383 -4.29 12.49 24.95
N GLY A 384 -3.09 11.93 25.06
CA GLY A 384 -2.28 11.44 23.94
C GLY A 384 -2.61 10.01 23.50
N THR A 385 -3.29 9.24 24.35
CA THR A 385 -3.69 7.86 24.06
C THR A 385 -5.02 7.83 23.29
N PRO A 386 -5.17 6.99 22.25
CA PRO A 386 -6.45 6.81 21.57
C PRO A 386 -7.53 6.32 22.54
N SER A 387 -8.75 6.91 22.49
CA SER A 387 -9.83 6.60 23.45
C SER A 387 -10.11 5.10 23.61
N ARG A 388 -10.07 4.32 22.53
CA ARG A 388 -10.28 2.86 22.55
C ARG A 388 -9.26 2.08 23.40
N GLU A 389 -8.09 2.66 23.67
CA GLU A 389 -7.01 2.04 24.46
C GLU A 389 -6.93 2.61 25.89
N ILE A 390 -7.70 3.67 26.21
CA ILE A 390 -7.75 4.26 27.56
C ILE A 390 -8.15 3.23 28.62
N PRO A 391 -9.18 2.37 28.43
CA PRO A 391 -9.52 1.35 29.41
C PRO A 391 -8.34 0.42 29.73
N VAL A 392 -7.57 0.04 28.70
CA VAL A 392 -6.38 -0.80 28.87
C VAL A 392 -5.32 -0.10 29.71
N LEU A 393 -5.05 1.18 29.41
CA LEU A 393 -4.08 1.98 30.16
C LEU A 393 -4.51 2.16 31.63
N LEU A 394 -5.78 2.45 31.91
CA LEU A 394 -6.29 2.63 33.27
C LEU A 394 -6.16 1.34 34.10
N GLU A 395 -6.49 0.19 33.52
CA GLU A 395 -6.29 -1.11 34.18
C GLU A 395 -4.81 -1.36 34.48
N LEU A 396 -3.90 -1.01 33.56
CA LEU A 396 -2.46 -1.16 33.77
C LEU A 396 -1.92 -0.22 34.85
N LEU A 397 -2.38 1.04 34.88
CA LEU A 397 -2.03 1.97 35.95
C LEU A 397 -2.48 1.42 37.30
N LYS A 398 -3.70 0.89 37.40
CA LYS A 398 -4.21 0.26 38.62
C LYS A 398 -3.44 -1.01 39.00
N GLU A 399 -3.06 -1.84 38.03
CA GLU A 399 -2.33 -3.09 38.27
C GLU A 399 -0.88 -2.83 38.71
N TYR A 400 -0.21 -1.86 38.11
CA TYR A 400 1.21 -1.61 38.28
C TYR A 400 1.55 -0.56 39.33
N THR A 401 0.55 0.17 39.83
CA THR A 401 0.76 1.14 40.89
C THR A 401 -0.01 0.72 42.14
N GLU A 402 0.68 0.70 43.27
CA GLU A 402 0.04 0.57 44.60
C GLU A 402 -0.49 1.92 45.10
N GLY A 403 -0.34 2.97 44.29
CA GLY A 403 -0.78 4.32 44.60
C GLY A 403 -2.27 4.54 44.36
N ASN A 404 -2.77 5.68 44.83
CA ASN A 404 -4.18 6.03 44.72
C ASN A 404 -4.52 6.59 43.32
N VAL A 405 -4.53 5.71 42.31
CA VAL A 405 -4.84 6.06 40.91
C VAL A 405 -6.15 6.84 40.81
N THR A 406 -7.16 6.50 41.63
CA THR A 406 -8.47 7.17 41.57
C THR A 406 -8.37 8.63 42.00
N GLU A 407 -7.62 8.96 43.05
CA GLU A 407 -7.33 10.36 43.42
C GLU A 407 -6.59 11.13 42.34
N ASN A 408 -5.56 10.52 41.72
CA ASN A 408 -4.85 11.14 40.61
C ASN A 408 -5.78 11.43 39.43
N LEU A 409 -6.68 10.49 39.09
CA LEU A 409 -7.69 10.67 38.04
C LEU A 409 -8.67 11.80 38.38
N PHE A 410 -9.18 11.87 39.61
CA PHE A 410 -10.07 12.95 40.05
C PHE A 410 -9.41 14.32 39.89
N SER A 411 -8.12 14.44 40.22
CA SER A 411 -7.38 15.69 40.02
C SER A 411 -7.33 16.09 38.54
N ALA A 412 -7.17 15.13 37.62
CA ALA A 412 -6.99 15.36 36.19
C ALA A 412 -8.29 15.61 35.41
N LEU A 413 -9.45 15.23 35.96
CA LEU A 413 -10.75 15.21 35.26
C LEU A 413 -11.06 16.50 34.46
N SER A 414 -10.78 17.67 35.03
CA SER A 414 -11.14 18.96 34.43
C SER A 414 -10.36 19.32 33.16
N GLU A 415 -9.27 18.60 32.89
CA GLU A 415 -8.33 18.86 31.79
C GLU A 415 -8.32 17.76 30.72
N LEU A 416 -9.16 16.73 30.90
CA LEU A 416 -9.30 15.65 29.93
C LEU A 416 -10.11 16.09 28.71
N LYS A 417 -9.82 15.47 27.57
CA LYS A 417 -10.66 15.54 26.37
C LYS A 417 -11.97 14.77 26.60
N PRO A 418 -13.09 15.15 25.97
CA PRO A 418 -14.39 14.51 26.21
C PRO A 418 -14.38 12.99 26.08
N SER A 419 -13.79 12.46 25.01
CA SER A 419 -13.75 11.01 24.76
C SER A 419 -12.80 10.24 25.69
N VAL A 420 -11.92 10.92 26.40
CA VAL A 420 -11.07 10.33 27.44
C VAL A 420 -11.77 10.42 28.79
N PHE A 421 -12.45 11.55 29.04
CA PHE A 421 -13.28 11.75 30.22
C PHE A 421 -14.37 10.68 30.35
N ASP A 422 -15.06 10.35 29.24
CA ASP A 422 -16.05 9.27 29.19
C ASP A 422 -15.48 7.94 29.76
N GLU A 423 -14.33 7.51 29.23
CA GLU A 423 -13.67 6.25 29.64
C GLU A 423 -13.16 6.28 31.09
N VAL A 424 -12.68 7.44 31.55
CA VAL A 424 -12.21 7.63 32.94
C VAL A 424 -13.39 7.58 33.92
N ILE A 425 -14.52 8.22 33.62
CA ILE A 425 -15.71 8.13 34.47
C ILE A 425 -16.23 6.70 34.54
N ASP A 426 -16.33 6.03 33.39
CA ASP A 426 -16.76 4.63 33.35
C ASP A 426 -15.85 3.72 34.18
N PHE A 427 -14.54 3.94 34.12
CA PHE A 427 -13.58 3.22 34.95
C PHE A 427 -13.81 3.50 36.44
N LEU A 428 -13.93 4.77 36.85
CA LEU A 428 -14.17 5.15 38.24
C LEU A 428 -15.46 4.53 38.80
N LEU A 429 -16.55 4.54 38.02
CA LEU A 429 -17.82 3.91 38.37
C LEU A 429 -17.67 2.39 38.52
N ARG A 430 -16.99 1.72 37.58
CA ARG A 430 -16.70 0.28 37.66
C ARG A 430 -15.84 -0.09 38.88
N THR A 431 -14.98 0.82 39.33
CA THR A 431 -14.18 0.64 40.56
C THR A 431 -14.91 0.95 41.86
N GLY A 432 -16.20 1.33 41.80
CA GLY A 432 -17.03 1.61 42.97
C GLY A 432 -16.84 3.01 43.55
N GLU A 433 -16.31 3.97 42.79
CA GLU A 433 -16.03 5.33 43.24
C GLU A 433 -17.18 6.31 42.92
N LYS A 434 -18.43 5.83 42.88
CA LYS A 434 -19.61 6.61 42.48
C LYS A 434 -19.81 7.81 43.39
N GLU A 435 -19.78 7.62 44.70
CA GLU A 435 -19.99 8.67 45.70
C GLU A 435 -18.94 9.78 45.57
N LYS A 436 -17.67 9.42 45.33
CA LYS A 436 -16.60 10.41 45.07
C LYS A 436 -16.79 11.14 43.75
N CYS A 437 -17.31 10.47 42.71
CA CYS A 437 -17.67 11.14 41.45
C CYS A 437 -18.77 12.19 41.68
N VAL A 438 -19.83 11.83 42.43
CA VAL A 438 -20.90 12.75 42.80
C VAL A 438 -20.35 13.95 43.58
N GLU A 439 -19.48 13.71 44.56
CA GLU A 439 -18.88 14.78 45.36
C GLU A 439 -18.01 15.72 44.51
N ASN A 440 -17.18 15.17 43.62
CA ASN A 440 -16.34 15.99 42.71
C ASN A 440 -17.19 16.81 41.74
N PHE A 441 -18.25 16.24 41.17
CA PHE A 441 -19.13 16.97 40.25
C PHE A 441 -19.85 18.10 40.98
N ARG A 442 -20.34 17.87 42.20
CA ARG A 442 -20.90 18.92 43.06
C ARG A 442 -19.89 20.05 43.30
N LYS A 443 -18.65 19.71 43.65
CA LYS A 443 -17.57 20.68 43.85
C LYS A 443 -17.29 21.50 42.58
N PHE A 444 -17.30 20.87 41.41
CA PHE A 444 -17.11 21.56 40.13
C PHE A 444 -18.25 22.52 39.79
N ILE A 445 -19.50 22.11 40.02
CA ILE A 445 -20.68 22.94 39.72
C ILE A 445 -20.81 24.11 40.70
N ALA A 446 -20.51 23.88 41.99
CA ALA A 446 -20.51 24.93 43.00
C ALA A 446 -19.30 25.87 42.92
N GLY A 447 -18.27 25.48 42.14
CA GLY A 447 -17.04 26.24 41.98
C GLY A 447 -17.22 27.51 41.15
N LYS A 448 -16.26 28.45 41.28
CA LYS A 448 -16.23 29.68 40.48
C LYS A 448 -16.04 29.44 38.98
N THR A 449 -15.39 28.33 38.63
CA THR A 449 -15.08 27.95 37.25
C THR A 449 -15.53 26.52 37.04
N VAL A 450 -16.64 26.36 36.31
CA VAL A 450 -17.22 25.04 35.99
C VAL A 450 -16.50 24.45 34.77
N PRO A 451 -15.83 23.29 34.88
CA PRO A 451 -15.12 22.67 33.76
C PRO A 451 -16.09 22.26 32.64
N SER A 452 -15.88 22.78 31.43
CA SER A 452 -16.77 22.52 30.30
C SER A 452 -16.88 21.03 29.93
N VAL A 453 -15.82 20.23 30.16
CA VAL A 453 -15.85 18.79 29.87
C VAL A 453 -16.83 18.04 30.78
N VAL A 454 -16.86 18.39 32.08
CA VAL A 454 -17.80 17.82 33.05
C VAL A 454 -19.23 18.17 32.67
N VAL A 455 -19.48 19.44 32.32
CA VAL A 455 -20.82 19.89 31.91
C VAL A 455 -21.26 19.19 30.63
N LEU A 456 -20.39 19.09 29.62
CA LEU A 456 -20.70 18.38 28.38
C LEU A 456 -21.08 16.91 28.64
N TRP A 457 -20.32 16.24 29.52
CA TRP A 457 -20.62 14.86 29.92
C TRP A 457 -21.98 14.75 30.60
N MET A 458 -22.28 15.65 31.56
CA MET A 458 -23.56 15.67 32.27
C MET A 458 -24.74 15.92 31.33
N CYS A 459 -24.57 16.77 30.31
CA CYS A 459 -25.61 17.02 29.31
C CYS A 459 -25.93 15.76 28.50
N ARG A 460 -24.90 15.05 28.06
CA ARG A 460 -25.06 13.78 27.32
C ARG A 460 -25.65 12.66 28.17
N ASN A 461 -25.43 12.71 29.48
CA ASN A 461 -25.86 11.71 30.45
C ASN A 461 -26.84 12.31 31.46
N CYS A 462 -27.79 13.14 31.01
CA CYS A 462 -28.69 13.89 31.90
C CYS A 462 -29.57 13.00 32.78
N ASP A 463 -30.00 11.85 32.26
CA ASP A 463 -30.84 10.88 33.01
C ASP A 463 -30.02 9.93 33.90
N SER A 464 -28.69 9.98 33.80
CA SER A 464 -27.83 9.11 34.62
C SER A 464 -28.02 9.41 36.10
N GLU A 465 -27.96 8.37 36.91
CA GLU A 465 -28.07 8.48 38.37
C GLU A 465 -26.97 9.41 38.93
N LEU A 466 -25.76 9.33 38.36
CA LEU A 466 -24.63 10.19 38.70
C LEU A 466 -24.95 11.67 38.49
N THR A 467 -25.48 12.04 37.31
CA THR A 467 -25.87 13.43 37.02
C THR A 467 -26.98 13.91 37.95
N ARG A 468 -28.01 13.08 38.19
CA ARG A 468 -29.13 13.43 39.08
C ARG A 468 -28.69 13.68 40.51
N GLU A 469 -27.85 12.80 41.06
CA GLU A 469 -27.29 12.97 42.40
C GLU A 469 -26.34 14.15 42.50
N ALA A 470 -25.51 14.39 41.47
CA ALA A 470 -24.59 15.53 41.44
C ALA A 470 -25.33 16.88 41.43
N LEU A 471 -26.48 16.97 40.76
CA LEU A 471 -27.26 18.22 40.69
C LEU A 471 -28.07 18.51 41.97
N GLN A 472 -28.34 17.52 42.83
CA GLN A 472 -29.15 17.68 44.06
C GLN A 472 -30.51 18.37 43.83
N GLY A 473 -31.21 18.04 42.74
CA GLY A 473 -32.48 18.70 42.36
C GLY A 473 -32.30 20.02 41.60
N GLY A 474 -31.05 20.44 41.32
CA GLY A 474 -30.73 21.47 40.34
C GLY A 474 -30.93 20.99 38.89
N ASN A 475 -30.68 21.88 37.93
CA ASN A 475 -30.88 21.60 36.51
C ASN A 475 -29.56 21.70 35.74
N VAL A 476 -29.31 20.79 34.79
CA VAL A 476 -28.09 20.79 33.97
C VAL A 476 -27.92 22.08 33.13
N LEU A 477 -29.03 22.74 32.74
CA LEU A 477 -29.02 24.01 32.02
C LEU A 477 -28.34 25.12 32.82
N ASP A 478 -28.46 25.12 34.15
CA ASP A 478 -27.76 26.09 34.99
C ASP A 478 -26.24 25.93 34.85
N ALA A 479 -25.73 24.70 34.91
CA ALA A 479 -24.31 24.40 34.71
C ALA A 479 -23.85 24.70 33.27
N MET A 480 -24.71 24.50 32.26
CA MET A 480 -24.43 24.89 30.88
C MET A 480 -24.25 26.39 30.74
N PHE A 481 -25.12 27.18 31.37
CA PHE A 481 -25.02 28.64 31.33
C PHE A 481 -23.74 29.13 32.03
N ASP A 482 -23.37 28.55 33.17
CA ASP A 482 -22.09 28.85 33.83
C ASP A 482 -20.88 28.49 32.96
N ALA A 483 -20.92 27.35 32.28
CA ALA A 483 -19.84 26.95 31.38
C ALA A 483 -19.74 27.85 30.15
N LEU A 484 -20.85 28.29 29.57
CA LEU A 484 -20.89 29.15 28.37
C LEU A 484 -20.56 30.61 28.67
N GLY A 485 -20.81 31.09 29.89
CA GLY A 485 -20.43 32.43 30.34
C GLY A 485 -18.92 32.64 30.51
N GLN A 486 -18.14 31.55 30.58
CA GLN A 486 -16.69 31.61 30.76
C GLN A 486 -15.96 31.92 29.45
N ARG A 487 -14.95 32.78 29.51
CA ARG A 487 -14.04 33.02 28.38
C ARG A 487 -12.96 31.95 28.35
N VAL A 488 -12.95 31.12 27.30
CA VAL A 488 -11.98 30.03 27.12
C VAL A 488 -11.42 30.02 25.69
N THR A 489 -10.29 29.35 25.49
CA THR A 489 -9.61 29.21 24.20
C THR A 489 -9.26 27.74 23.92
N GLY A 490 -8.75 27.46 22.71
CA GLY A 490 -8.26 26.14 22.33
C GLY A 490 -9.33 25.04 22.39
N GLU A 491 -8.99 23.92 23.03
CA GLU A 491 -9.88 22.75 23.13
C GLU A 491 -11.13 23.04 23.96
N LYS A 492 -11.00 23.82 25.05
CA LYS A 492 -12.13 24.22 25.90
C LYS A 492 -13.20 25.01 25.12
N LEU A 493 -12.78 25.80 24.13
CA LEU A 493 -13.71 26.51 23.24
C LEU A 493 -14.46 25.56 22.31
N LYS A 494 -13.82 24.48 21.83
CA LYS A 494 -14.51 23.45 21.04
C LYS A 494 -15.57 22.73 21.88
N ILE A 495 -15.25 22.44 23.15
CA ILE A 495 -16.19 21.83 24.09
C ILE A 495 -17.39 22.76 24.34
N GLN A 496 -17.16 24.06 24.57
CA GLN A 496 -18.25 25.04 24.68
C GLN A 496 -19.13 25.09 23.43
N LYS A 497 -18.55 25.02 22.23
CA LYS A 497 -19.33 24.95 20.98
C LYS A 497 -20.20 23.67 20.92
N ALA A 498 -19.69 22.55 21.44
CA ALA A 498 -20.49 21.32 21.54
C ALA A 498 -21.65 21.46 22.54
N ILE A 499 -21.42 22.12 23.69
CA ILE A 499 -22.48 22.46 24.65
C ILE A 499 -23.53 23.37 24.00
N LYS A 500 -23.10 24.41 23.27
CA LYS A 500 -24.00 25.32 22.54
C LYS A 500 -24.88 24.55 21.56
N LYS A 501 -24.29 23.62 20.79
CA LYS A 501 -25.03 22.79 19.84
C LYS A 501 -26.09 21.91 20.51
N LEU A 502 -25.84 21.41 21.73
CA LEU A 502 -26.85 20.68 22.50
C LEU A 502 -28.01 21.60 22.94
N LEU A 503 -27.75 22.86 23.29
CA LEU A 503 -28.82 23.82 23.61
C LEU A 503 -29.72 24.16 22.41
N GLU A 504 -29.18 24.05 21.19
CA GLU A 504 -29.93 24.26 19.95
C GLU A 504 -30.73 23.02 19.52
N ASP A 505 -30.58 21.89 20.20
CA ASP A 505 -31.31 20.65 19.93
C ASP A 505 -32.65 20.63 20.68
N SER A 506 -33.76 20.57 19.93
CA SER A 506 -35.10 20.56 20.52
C SER A 506 -35.36 19.34 21.40
N SER A 507 -34.82 18.16 21.02
CA SER A 507 -35.04 16.92 21.76
C SER A 507 -34.38 16.95 23.13
N PHE A 508 -33.17 17.52 23.21
CA PHE A 508 -32.45 17.71 24.46
C PHE A 508 -33.19 18.69 25.39
N ILE A 509 -33.63 19.84 24.87
CA ILE A 509 -34.38 20.83 25.66
C ILE A 509 -35.70 20.24 26.16
N GLU A 510 -36.43 19.50 25.32
CA GLU A 510 -37.67 18.82 25.71
C GLU A 510 -37.42 17.80 26.83
N GLN A 511 -36.38 16.96 26.72
CA GLN A 511 -35.99 15.97 27.72
C GLN A 511 -35.66 16.60 29.08
N VAL A 512 -34.81 17.63 29.08
CA VAL A 512 -34.39 18.29 30.32
C VAL A 512 -35.55 19.04 30.98
N LEU A 513 -36.40 19.72 30.22
CA LEU A 513 -37.55 20.46 30.78
C LEU A 513 -38.71 19.56 31.22
N ALA A 514 -38.81 18.34 30.69
CA ALA A 514 -39.86 17.40 31.09
C ALA A 514 -39.81 17.05 32.59
N THR A 515 -38.61 17.00 33.16
CA THR A 515 -38.37 16.67 34.58
C THR A 515 -38.17 17.91 35.46
N THR A 516 -38.33 19.11 34.89
CA THR A 516 -38.12 20.38 35.59
C THR A 516 -39.45 21.00 36.01
N ASP A 517 -39.55 21.44 37.26
CA ASP A 517 -40.74 22.13 37.77
C ASP A 517 -40.93 23.51 37.12
N GLU A 518 -42.16 24.02 37.20
CA GLU A 518 -42.55 25.26 36.51
C GLU A 518 -41.77 26.49 37.03
N GLU A 519 -41.56 26.60 38.34
CA GLU A 519 -40.81 27.74 38.92
C GLU A 519 -39.34 27.70 38.51
N LYS A 520 -38.73 26.52 38.49
CA LYS A 520 -37.36 26.34 38.02
C LYS A 520 -37.23 26.62 36.51
N CYS A 521 -38.22 26.20 35.70
CA CYS A 521 -38.27 26.56 34.28
C CYS A 521 -38.27 28.08 34.07
N LYS A 522 -39.06 28.83 34.87
CA LYS A 522 -39.08 30.30 34.82
C LYS A 522 -37.74 30.91 35.19
N GLN A 523 -37.07 30.39 36.22
CA GLN A 523 -35.74 30.87 36.64
C GLN A 523 -34.69 30.66 35.54
N ILE A 524 -34.65 29.47 34.93
CA ILE A 524 -33.74 29.14 33.83
C ILE A 524 -34.01 30.05 32.63
N PHE A 525 -35.28 30.29 32.29
CA PHE A 525 -35.65 31.18 31.18
C PHE A 525 -35.18 32.62 31.41
N ARG A 526 -35.40 33.20 32.61
CA ARG A 526 -34.88 34.54 32.96
C ARG A 526 -33.35 34.60 32.91
N ARG A 527 -32.68 33.56 33.40
CA ARG A 527 -31.22 33.49 33.37
C ARG A 527 -30.68 33.47 31.93
N LEU A 528 -31.35 32.76 31.01
CA LEU A 528 -31.01 32.74 29.60
C LEU A 528 -31.09 34.14 28.96
N MET A 529 -32.09 34.94 29.29
CA MET A 529 -32.24 36.32 28.77
C MET A 529 -31.01 37.17 29.09
N HIS A 530 -30.53 37.08 30.34
CA HIS A 530 -29.38 37.86 30.81
C HIS A 530 -28.02 37.17 30.60
N LEU A 531 -27.98 35.97 30.00
CA LEU A 531 -26.75 35.21 29.84
C LEU A 531 -25.75 35.98 28.96
N THR A 532 -24.51 36.13 29.41
CA THR A 532 -23.44 36.73 28.61
C THR A 532 -22.60 35.63 27.96
N GLY A 533 -22.01 35.89 26.79
CA GLY A 533 -21.19 34.90 26.07
C GLY A 533 -21.90 34.14 24.93
N ILE A 534 -23.21 34.36 24.74
CA ILE A 534 -23.99 33.85 23.61
C ILE A 534 -24.59 35.04 22.84
N ASP A 535 -24.61 34.97 21.51
CA ASP A 535 -25.23 35.98 20.65
C ASP A 535 -26.77 35.98 20.77
N ASP A 536 -27.37 37.16 20.56
CA ASP A 536 -28.82 37.35 20.75
C ASP A 536 -29.67 36.50 19.81
N ILE A 537 -29.15 36.14 18.63
CA ILE A 537 -29.85 35.27 17.69
C ILE A 537 -30.00 33.87 18.30
N THR A 538 -28.89 33.30 18.78
CA THR A 538 -28.90 31.99 19.43
C THR A 538 -29.79 32.00 20.67
N LYS A 539 -29.72 33.05 21.51
CA LYS A 539 -30.61 33.16 22.67
C LYS A 539 -32.08 33.08 22.27
N ARG A 540 -32.48 33.81 21.21
CA ARG A 540 -33.85 33.78 20.68
C ARG A 540 -34.23 32.38 20.20
N THR A 541 -33.33 31.68 19.52
CA THR A 541 -33.54 30.29 19.10
C THR A 541 -33.80 29.38 20.30
N ILE A 542 -32.94 29.42 21.33
CA ILE A 542 -33.08 28.58 22.52
C ILE A 542 -34.37 28.92 23.28
N MET A 543 -34.69 30.21 23.45
CA MET A 543 -35.95 30.65 24.06
C MET A 543 -37.17 30.13 23.29
N GLY A 544 -37.13 30.17 21.95
CA GLY A 544 -38.18 29.60 21.11
C GLY A 544 -38.37 28.10 21.32
N LEU A 545 -37.28 27.34 21.46
CA LEU A 545 -37.33 25.91 21.79
C LEU A 545 -37.93 25.65 23.17
N MET A 546 -37.52 26.42 24.19
CA MET A 546 -38.08 26.32 25.54
C MET A 546 -39.59 26.63 25.55
N ILE A 547 -40.04 27.66 24.84
CA ILE A 547 -41.47 28.03 24.73
C ILE A 547 -42.26 26.95 23.99
N LYS A 548 -41.68 26.34 22.94
CA LYS A 548 -42.33 25.23 22.23
C LYS A 548 -42.58 24.03 23.15
N SER A 549 -41.65 23.73 24.05
CA SER A 549 -41.78 22.66 25.06
C SER A 549 -42.73 23.06 26.20
N LYS A 550 -42.65 24.30 26.69
CA LYS A 550 -43.46 24.85 27.79
C LYS A 550 -44.09 26.20 27.39
N PRO A 551 -45.29 26.20 26.77
CA PRO A 551 -45.92 27.41 26.22
C PRO A 551 -46.18 28.53 27.24
N GLU A 552 -46.31 28.17 28.51
CA GLU A 552 -46.46 29.08 29.65
C GLU A 552 -45.31 30.08 29.82
N LEU A 553 -44.12 29.77 29.28
CA LEU A 553 -42.95 30.67 29.30
C LEU A 553 -43.11 31.91 28.41
N ASN A 554 -44.03 31.89 27.43
CA ASN A 554 -44.20 33.00 26.48
C ASN A 554 -44.62 34.32 27.15
N ARG A 555 -45.29 34.26 28.31
CA ARG A 555 -45.73 35.44 29.06
C ARG A 555 -44.58 36.30 29.58
N PHE A 556 -43.40 35.71 29.78
CA PHE A 556 -42.23 36.41 30.34
C PHE A 556 -41.47 37.24 29.30
N LEU A 557 -41.60 36.93 28.01
CA LEU A 557 -41.09 37.80 26.95
C LEU A 557 -41.82 39.14 26.90
N GLN A 558 -43.08 39.18 27.33
CA GLN A 558 -43.93 40.37 27.29
C GLN A 558 -43.66 41.31 28.48
N THR A 559 -43.34 40.77 29.65
CA THR A 559 -43.08 41.56 30.88
C THR A 559 -41.75 42.32 30.85
N ASP A 560 -40.68 41.76 30.27
CA ASP A 560 -39.37 42.46 30.18
C ASP A 560 -39.39 43.63 29.18
N THR A 561 -40.19 43.54 28.12
CA THR A 561 -40.43 44.68 27.20
C THR A 561 -41.15 45.85 27.88
N GLU A 562 -42.00 45.57 28.88
CA GLU A 562 -42.69 46.62 29.64
C GLU A 562 -41.82 47.25 30.75
N GLU A 563 -40.90 46.50 31.35
CA GLU A 563 -39.95 47.03 32.35
C GLU A 563 -38.79 47.80 31.69
N SER A 564 -38.28 47.35 30.54
CA SER A 564 -37.31 48.11 29.72
C SER A 564 -37.87 49.45 29.24
N ALA A 565 -39.19 49.56 29.03
CA ALA A 565 -39.86 50.80 28.63
C ALA A 565 -40.08 51.78 29.81
N LYS A 566 -39.95 51.32 31.07
CA LYS A 566 -40.14 52.13 32.28
C LYS A 566 -38.82 52.59 32.94
N GLY A 567 -37.67 52.12 32.46
CA GLY A 567 -36.34 52.33 33.06
C GLY A 567 -35.52 53.52 32.54
N THR A 568 -36.11 54.56 31.96
CA THR A 568 -35.37 55.80 31.64
C THR A 568 -36.24 57.04 31.92
N PRO A 569 -36.11 57.68 33.09
CA PRO A 569 -36.49 59.08 33.20
C PRO A 569 -35.35 59.92 32.65
N ALA A 570 -35.63 60.64 31.56
CA ALA A 570 -34.75 61.67 31.03
C ALA A 570 -34.41 62.68 32.15
N ARG A 571 -33.11 62.83 32.45
CA ARG A 571 -32.61 64.04 33.11
C ARG A 571 -32.27 65.05 32.02
N VAL A 572 -33.07 66.11 31.99
CA VAL A 572 -32.73 67.43 31.42
C VAL A 572 -31.59 68.04 32.23
#